data_AF-A0A7C5PIP5-F1
#
_entry.id   AF-A0A7C5PIP5-F1
#
_cell.length_a   1.000
_cell.length_b   1.000
_cell.length_c   1.000
_cell.angle_alpha   90.00
_cell.angle_beta   90.00
_cell.angle_gamma   90.00
#
_symmetry.space_group_name_H-M   'P 1'
#
loop_
_entity.id
_entity.type
_entity.pdbx_description
1 polymer ?
#
loop_
_entity_poly.entity_id
_entity_poly.type
_entity_poly.pdbx_seq_one_letter_code
_entity_poly.pdbx_strand_id
1 'polypeptide(L)'
;DYAAGRYGAEARRLCGVLDRQLASHDFVAGDISIADFAIFPWAARYEWQGLDINDYENLVRWYKVMAARPGVQRGVKVPDPDYEIPMP
;
A
#
# COMPACT_ATOMS: atom_id res chain seq x y z
N ASP A 1 -19.33 -18.17 -4.56
CA ASP A 1 -18.30 -17.40 -3.84
C ASP A 1 -16.93 -18.07 -3.67
N TYR A 2 -16.39 -18.72 -4.70
CA TYR A 2 -14.98 -19.18 -4.66
C TYR A 2 -14.01 -18.06 -5.07
N ALA A 3 -14.33 -17.32 -6.14
CA ALA A 3 -13.45 -16.30 -6.70
C ALA A 3 -13.18 -15.14 -5.72
N ALA A 4 -14.24 -14.57 -5.13
CA ALA A 4 -14.11 -13.48 -4.15
C ALA A 4 -13.30 -13.91 -2.91
N GLY A 5 -13.59 -15.09 -2.36
CA GLY A 5 -12.85 -15.63 -1.22
C GLY A 5 -11.36 -15.90 -1.53
N ARG A 6 -11.08 -16.45 -2.71
CA ARG A 6 -9.69 -16.71 -3.16
C ARG A 6 -8.89 -15.42 -3.29
N TYR A 7 -9.43 -14.41 -3.98
CA TYR A 7 -8.70 -13.15 -4.20
C TYR A 7 -8.57 -12.32 -2.91
N GLY A 8 -9.57 -12.34 -2.03
CA GLY A 8 -9.45 -11.70 -0.71
C GLY A 8 -8.39 -12.38 0.17
N ALA A 9 -8.29 -13.72 0.14
CA ALA A 9 -7.24 -14.44 0.85
C ALA A 9 -5.84 -14.12 0.28
N GLU A 10 -5.71 -14.01 -1.04
CA GLU A 10 -4.44 -13.65 -1.67
C GLU A 10 -4.02 -12.20 -1.35
N ALA A 11 -4.97 -11.26 -1.33
CA ALA A 11 -4.69 -9.88 -0.96
C ALA A 11 -4.14 -9.78 0.49
N ARG A 12 -4.78 -10.47 1.45
CA ARG A 12 -4.26 -10.60 2.82
C ARG A 12 -2.86 -11.22 2.87
N ARG A 13 -2.61 -12.26 2.06
CA ARG A 13 -1.29 -12.91 1.98
C ARG A 13 -0.22 -11.94 1.47
N LEU A 14 -0.52 -11.16 0.44
CA LEU A 14 0.39 -10.17 -0.14
C LEU A 14 0.70 -9.04 0.84
N CYS A 15 -0.30 -8.50 1.55
CA CYS A 15 -0.08 -7.55 2.65
C CYS A 15 0.87 -8.12 3.71
N GLY A 16 0.68 -9.38 4.12
CA GLY A 16 1.59 -10.03 5.06
C GLY A 16 3.00 -10.27 4.53
N VAL A 17 3.18 -10.48 3.22
CA VAL A 17 4.52 -10.55 2.59
C VAL A 17 5.20 -9.17 2.63
N LEU A 18 4.47 -8.13 2.24
CA LEU A 18 4.98 -6.77 2.21
C LEU A 18 5.35 -6.28 3.61
N ASP A 19 4.50 -6.55 4.61
CA ASP A 19 4.76 -6.22 6.01
C ASP A 19 6.05 -6.86 6.53
N ARG A 20 6.25 -8.16 6.31
CA ARG A 20 7.49 -8.86 6.71
C ARG A 20 8.73 -8.32 6.00
N GLN A 21 8.62 -7.93 4.74
CA GLN A 21 9.73 -7.30 4.01
C GLN A 21 10.12 -5.95 4.65
N LEU A 22 9.11 -5.15 4.99
CA LEU A 22 9.24 -3.81 5.57
C LEU A 22 9.57 -3.81 7.07
N ALA A 23 9.55 -4.98 7.72
CA ALA A 23 10.00 -5.14 9.10
C ALA A 23 11.53 -5.03 9.24
N SER A 24 12.27 -5.31 8.17
CA SER A 24 13.74 -5.24 8.14
C SER A 24 14.30 -4.10 7.28
N HIS A 25 13.43 -3.37 6.57
CA HIS A 25 13.82 -2.32 5.65
C HIS A 25 12.84 -1.13 5.71
N ASP A 26 13.37 0.09 5.57
CA ASP A 26 12.53 1.28 5.53
C ASP A 26 11.65 1.32 4.28
N PHE A 27 12.17 0.84 3.15
CA PHE A 27 11.52 0.73 1.84
C PHE A 27 11.63 -0.68 1.26
N VAL A 28 10.85 -0.99 0.22
CA VAL A 28 10.69 -2.36 -0.27
C VAL A 28 12.01 -3.02 -0.69
N ALA A 29 12.92 -2.24 -1.29
CA ALA A 29 14.24 -2.69 -1.75
C ALA A 29 15.39 -2.21 -0.85
N GLY A 30 15.12 -1.89 0.42
CA GLY A 30 16.09 -1.26 1.33
C GLY A 30 15.98 0.25 1.27
N ASP A 31 16.52 0.84 0.21
CA ASP A 31 16.38 2.26 -0.09
C ASP A 31 15.15 2.55 -0.95
N ILE A 32 14.67 3.80 -0.91
CA ILE A 32 13.54 4.24 -1.74
C ILE A 32 13.82 3.98 -3.21
N SER A 33 12.89 3.31 -3.89
CA SER A 33 13.09 2.93 -5.29
C SER A 33 11.77 2.95 -6.07
N ILE A 34 11.87 2.67 -7.37
CA ILE A 34 10.69 2.47 -8.23
C ILE A 34 9.77 1.37 -7.74
N ALA A 35 10.25 0.42 -6.92
CA ALA A 35 9.41 -0.63 -6.34
C ALA A 35 8.34 -0.04 -5.43
N ASP A 36 8.69 0.94 -4.59
CA ASP A 36 7.74 1.60 -3.69
C ASP A 36 6.67 2.35 -4.47
N PHE A 37 7.06 3.06 -5.53
CA PHE A 37 6.14 3.79 -6.40
C PHE A 37 5.26 2.87 -7.24
N ALA A 38 5.73 1.66 -7.59
CA ALA A 38 4.93 0.66 -8.29
C ALA A 38 3.90 -0.02 -7.37
N ILE A 39 4.25 -0.22 -6.10
CA ILE A 39 3.40 -0.94 -5.13
C ILE A 39 2.40 0.01 -4.46
N PHE A 40 2.80 1.23 -4.13
CA PHE A 40 1.97 2.17 -3.35
C PHE A 40 0.55 2.39 -3.91
N PRO A 41 0.33 2.60 -5.22
CA PRO A 41 -1.03 2.80 -5.74
C PRO A 41 -1.96 1.59 -5.53
N TRP A 42 -1.41 0.37 -5.44
CA TRP A 42 -2.18 -0.83 -5.12
C TRP A 42 -2.47 -0.96 -3.63
N ALA A 43 -1.49 -0.61 -2.78
CA ALA A 43 -1.67 -0.56 -1.34
C ALA A 43 -2.72 0.50 -0.94
N ALA A 44 -2.74 1.66 -1.60
CA ALA A 44 -3.69 2.75 -1.35
C ALA A 44 -5.14 2.46 -1.75
N ARG A 45 -5.43 1.25 -2.23
CA ARG A 45 -6.78 0.80 -2.57
C ARG A 45 -7.24 -0.33 -1.64
N TYR A 46 -6.69 -0.42 -0.43
CA TYR A 46 -7.02 -1.48 0.52
C TYR A 46 -8.52 -1.54 0.85
N GLU A 47 -9.20 -0.39 0.96
CA GLU A 47 -10.65 -0.34 1.21
C GLU A 47 -11.45 -1.03 0.11
N TRP A 48 -11.06 -0.84 -1.16
CA TRP A 48 -11.70 -1.47 -2.31
C TRP A 48 -11.45 -2.98 -2.36
N GLN A 49 -10.39 -3.45 -1.70
CA GLN A 49 -10.04 -4.86 -1.56
C GLN A 49 -10.74 -5.50 -0.35
N GLY A 50 -11.50 -4.72 0.44
CA GLY A 50 -12.13 -5.18 1.68
C GLY A 50 -11.12 -5.58 2.74
N LEU A 51 -9.94 -4.94 2.74
CA LEU A 51 -8.87 -5.17 3.71
C LEU A 51 -8.85 -4.05 4.75
N ASP A 52 -8.53 -4.41 5.99
CA ASP A 52 -8.00 -3.47 6.96
C ASP A 52 -6.49 -3.66 7.01
N ILE A 53 -5.73 -2.62 6.67
CA ILE A 53 -4.27 -2.70 6.70
C ILE A 53 -3.67 -2.38 8.07
N ASN A 54 -4.48 -1.95 9.04
CA ASN A 54 -4.04 -1.64 10.40
C ASN A 54 -3.51 -2.87 11.15
N ASP A 55 -3.82 -4.08 10.68
CA ASP A 55 -3.24 -5.34 11.17
C ASP A 55 -1.75 -5.53 10.76
N TYR A 56 -1.21 -4.66 9.90
CA TYR A 56 0.15 -4.79 9.33
C TYR A 56 0.99 -3.54 9.67
N GLU A 57 1.61 -3.54 10.85
CA GLU A 57 2.33 -2.40 11.43
C GLU A 57 3.39 -1.79 10.48
N ASN A 58 4.24 -2.62 9.88
CA ASN A 58 5.35 -2.18 9.04
C ASN A 58 4.85 -1.66 7.68
N LEU A 59 3.80 -2.30 7.16
CA LEU A 59 3.11 -1.82 5.96
C LEU A 59 2.48 -0.45 6.22
N VAL A 60 1.80 -0.24 7.35
CA VAL A 60 1.20 1.06 7.70
C VAL A 60 2.25 2.15 7.89
N ARG A 61 3.39 1.83 8.54
CA ARG A 61 4.54 2.75 8.64
C ARG A 61 4.98 3.22 7.24
N TRP A 62 5.31 2.27 6.37
CA TRP A 62 5.75 2.56 5.00
C TRP A 62 4.69 3.32 4.21
N TYR A 63 3.41 2.96 4.35
CA TYR A 63 2.29 3.61 3.70
C TYR A 63 2.22 5.10 4.07
N LYS A 64 2.27 5.42 5.36
CA LYS A 64 2.24 6.79 5.87
C LYS A 64 3.44 7.60 5.38
N VAL A 65 4.62 6.99 5.35
CA VAL A 65 5.83 7.62 4.79
C VAL A 65 5.64 7.93 3.30
N MET A 66 5.13 7.00 2.50
CA MET A 66 4.89 7.20 1.07
C MET A 66 3.81 8.24 0.80
N ALA A 67 2.68 8.17 1.52
CA ALA A 67 1.56 9.11 1.39
C ALA A 67 1.96 10.56 1.72
N ALA A 68 2.89 10.75 2.65
CA ALA A 68 3.41 12.08 3.02
C ALA A 68 4.39 12.68 1.99
N ARG A 69 4.85 11.91 0.99
CA ARG A 69 5.85 12.42 0.03
C ARG A 69 5.20 13.42 -0.93
N PRO A 70 5.78 14.63 -1.12
CA PRO A 70 5.20 15.63 -2.03
C PRO A 70 5.02 15.13 -3.47
N GLY A 71 5.92 14.27 -3.96
CA GLY A 71 5.81 13.66 -5.29
C GLY A 71 4.65 12.69 -5.41
N VAL A 72 4.37 11.92 -4.36
CA VAL A 72 3.25 10.97 -4.32
C VAL A 72 1.93 11.75 -4.26
N GLN A 73 1.82 12.74 -3.37
CA GLN A 73 0.64 13.61 -3.27
C GLN A 73 0.28 14.29 -4.59
N ARG A 74 1.28 14.74 -5.36
CA ARG A 74 1.03 15.30 -6.70
C ARG A 74 0.65 14.23 -7.72
N GLY A 75 1.29 13.06 -7.67
CA GLY A 75 1.09 11.99 -8.65
C GLY A 75 -0.29 11.35 -8.57
N VAL A 76 -0.80 11.11 -7.35
CA VAL A 76 -2.13 10.50 -7.16
C VAL A 76 -3.28 11.39 -7.62
N LYS A 77 -3.06 12.70 -7.68
CA LYS A 77 -4.00 13.71 -8.16
C LYS A 77 -4.10 13.79 -9.70
N VAL A 78 -3.52 12.81 -10.41
CA VAL A 78 -3.56 12.72 -11.87
C VAL A 78 -4.16 11.35 -12.26
N PRO A 79 -5.21 11.31 -13.08
CA PRO A 79 -5.86 12.45 -13.76
C PRO A 79 -6.89 13.21 -12.91
N ASP A 80 -7.20 12.73 -11.71
CA ASP A 80 -8.25 13.29 -10.85
C ASP A 80 -7.66 14.20 -9.76
N PRO A 81 -7.79 15.54 -9.87
CA PRO A 81 -7.18 16.48 -8.91
C PRO A 81 -7.80 16.42 -7.51
N ASP A 82 -9.02 15.89 -7.40
CA ASP A 82 -9.77 15.80 -6.16
C ASP A 82 -9.53 14.47 -5.42
N TYR A 83 -8.74 13.56 -6.02
CA TYR A 83 -8.36 12.32 -5.37
C TYR A 83 -7.53 12.59 -4.10
N GLU A 84 -7.98 11.99 -3.00
CA GLU A 84 -7.29 11.99 -1.71
C GLU A 84 -6.84 10.57 -1.36
N ILE A 85 -5.64 10.46 -0.82
CA ILE A 85 -5.07 9.17 -0.40
C ILE A 85 -5.82 8.71 0.85
N PRO A 86 -6.45 7.52 0.86
CA PRO A 86 -7.11 7.00 2.06
C PRO A 86 -6.07 6.74 3.14
N MET A 87 -6.36 7.14 4.37
CA MET A 87 -5.44 7.01 5.49
C MET A 87 -5.88 5.86 6.41
N PRO A 88 -5.00 4.90 6.70
CA PRO A 88 -5.27 3.82 7.66
C PRO A 88 -5.13 4.26 9.12
#